data_AF-A0A510DU39-F1
#
_entry.id   AF-A0A510DU39-F1
#
_cell.length_a   1.000
_cell.length_b   1.000
_cell.length_c   1.000
_cell.angle_alpha   90.00
_cell.angle_beta   90.00
_cell.angle_gamma   90.00
#
_symmetry.space_group_name_H-M   'P 1'
#
loop_
_entity.id
_entity.type
_entity.pdbx_description
1 polymer ?
#
loop_
_entity_poly.entity_id
_entity_poly.type
_entity_poly.pdbx_seq_one_letter_code
_entity_poly.pdbx_strand_id
1 'polypeptide(L)'
;MVDYEFPKLPKVNKITVLDVGIKTLIMTSDGEYFPNLKPYEKALWKVRHLHRILSRKQFLSKNWFKAKIKLAKAYEHLKNLRKDLYMRLGKHFARNYDVLVMEDIQVKKLVDKSPRKLRLHDVSFRELKNTLKYQMEKHGKALLLVDPPYTSKTCAKCGYVREDLTLR
;
A
#
# COMPACT_ATOMS: atom_id res chain seq x y z
N MET A 1 -0.46 -25.72 20.13
CA MET A 1 -0.89 -24.45 19.52
C MET A 1 -2.40 -24.44 19.67
N VAL A 2 -2.98 -23.48 20.40
CA VAL A 2 -4.45 -23.42 20.51
C VAL A 2 -4.94 -22.77 19.23
N ASP A 3 -5.81 -23.44 18.49
CA ASP A 3 -6.46 -22.91 17.29
C ASP A 3 -7.42 -21.80 17.73
N TYR A 4 -6.88 -20.59 17.88
CA TYR A 4 -7.67 -19.41 18.20
C TYR A 4 -8.34 -18.92 16.91
N GLU A 5 -9.61 -19.28 16.75
CA GLU A 5 -10.45 -18.73 15.69
C GLU A 5 -10.86 -17.29 16.03
N PHE A 6 -10.60 -16.36 15.11
CA PHE A 6 -11.08 -15.00 15.25
C PHE A 6 -12.59 -14.92 15.00
N PRO A 7 -13.33 -14.07 15.74
CA PRO A 7 -14.75 -13.91 15.52
C PRO A 7 -15.02 -13.37 14.11
N LYS A 8 -15.89 -14.07 13.39
CA LYS A 8 -16.39 -13.64 12.09
C LYS A 8 -17.26 -12.41 12.27
N LEU A 9 -17.12 -11.45 11.37
CA LEU A 9 -17.97 -10.24 11.39
C LEU A 9 -19.27 -10.51 10.62
N PRO A 10 -20.40 -9.94 11.06
CA PRO A 10 -21.69 -10.12 10.39
C PRO A 10 -21.62 -9.66 8.94
N LYS A 11 -22.38 -10.32 8.05
CA LYS A 11 -22.47 -9.90 6.64
C LYS A 11 -23.10 -8.52 6.55
N VAL A 12 -22.54 -7.68 5.69
CA VAL A 12 -23.01 -6.31 5.44
C VAL A 12 -23.55 -6.11 4.03
N ASN A 13 -23.42 -7.14 3.17
CA ASN A 13 -23.80 -7.22 1.77
C ASN A 13 -23.23 -6.07 0.91
N LYS A 14 -22.00 -5.65 1.22
CA LYS A 14 -21.29 -4.57 0.51
C LYS A 14 -20.04 -5.07 -0.18
N ILE A 15 -19.86 -4.62 -1.42
CA ILE A 15 -18.69 -4.88 -2.26
C ILE A 15 -18.13 -3.54 -2.71
N THR A 16 -16.80 -3.37 -2.70
CA THR A 16 -16.18 -2.17 -3.27
C THR A 16 -14.89 -2.50 -4.00
N VAL A 17 -14.58 -1.71 -5.03
CA VAL A 17 -13.33 -1.77 -5.79
C VAL A 17 -12.36 -0.76 -5.20
N LEU A 18 -11.12 -1.16 -5.00
CA LEU A 18 -10.04 -0.33 -4.49
C LEU A 18 -9.14 0.12 -5.64
N ASP A 19 -9.12 1.42 -5.90
CA ASP A 19 -8.05 2.08 -6.66
C ASP A 19 -6.94 2.50 -5.68
N VAL A 20 -5.73 1.99 -5.89
CA VAL A 20 -4.59 2.22 -4.99
C VAL A 20 -3.49 3.01 -5.67
N GLY A 21 -2.99 4.04 -4.99
CA GLY A 21 -2.09 5.00 -5.61
C GLY A 21 -1.06 5.59 -4.65
N ILE A 22 -0.26 6.50 -5.21
CA ILE A 22 0.80 7.22 -4.48
C ILE A 22 0.29 8.54 -3.90
N LYS A 23 -0.47 9.30 -4.71
CA LYS A 23 -1.06 10.57 -4.28
C LYS A 23 -2.16 10.32 -3.25
N THR A 24 -2.95 9.29 -3.51
CA THR A 24 -4.05 8.81 -2.68
C THR A 24 -3.78 7.35 -2.45
N LEU A 25 -3.73 6.93 -1.18
CA LEU A 25 -3.35 5.56 -0.85
C LEU A 25 -4.41 4.57 -1.32
N ILE A 26 -5.68 4.87 -1.03
CA ILE A 26 -6.85 4.09 -1.48
C ILE A 26 -7.99 5.05 -1.80
N MET A 27 -8.65 4.82 -2.92
CA MET A 27 -9.96 5.35 -3.26
C MET A 27 -10.90 4.18 -3.52
N THR A 28 -12.10 4.23 -2.98
CA THR A 28 -13.08 3.16 -3.17
C THR A 28 -14.09 3.53 -4.26
N SER A 29 -14.69 2.56 -4.93
CA SER A 29 -15.71 2.81 -5.97
C SER A 29 -16.97 3.49 -5.44
N ASP A 30 -17.23 3.38 -4.13
CA ASP A 30 -18.32 4.04 -3.42
C ASP A 30 -17.93 5.43 -2.83
N GLY A 31 -16.72 5.91 -3.13
CA GLY A 31 -16.32 7.30 -2.89
C GLY A 31 -15.57 7.57 -1.58
N GLU A 32 -15.20 6.55 -0.80
CA GLU A 32 -14.34 6.74 0.36
C GLU A 32 -12.89 7.04 -0.07
N TYR A 33 -12.26 7.97 0.66
CA TYR A 33 -10.95 8.50 0.35
C TYR A 33 -9.97 8.31 1.50
N PHE A 34 -8.87 7.62 1.24
CA PHE A 34 -7.81 7.38 2.22
C PHE A 34 -6.49 8.02 1.76
N PRO A 35 -6.09 9.16 2.35
CA PRO A 35 -4.84 9.81 2.01
C PRO A 35 -3.64 9.05 2.57
N ASN A 36 -2.47 9.35 2.03
CA ASN A 36 -1.23 8.99 2.72
C ASN A 36 -1.08 9.86 3.98
N LEU A 37 -0.72 9.25 5.12
CA LEU A 37 -0.67 9.96 6.40
C LEU A 37 0.55 10.90 6.50
N LYS A 38 0.36 12.13 6.98
CA LYS A 38 1.47 13.10 7.18
C LYS A 38 2.65 12.55 8.02
N PRO A 39 2.43 11.79 9.11
CA PRO A 39 3.53 11.12 9.83
C PRO A 39 4.37 10.18 8.96
N TYR A 40 3.74 9.50 8.00
CA TYR A 40 4.43 8.62 7.06
C TYR A 40 5.35 9.41 6.13
N GLU A 41 4.88 10.55 5.62
CA GLU A 41 5.68 11.46 4.79
C GLU A 41 6.90 12.02 5.55
N LYS A 42 6.71 12.40 6.82
CA LYS A 42 7.81 12.87 7.69
C LYS A 42 8.85 11.77 7.93
N ALA A 43 8.41 10.53 8.16
CA ALA A 43 9.30 9.39 8.34
C ALA A 43 10.11 9.09 7.07
N LEU A 44 9.48 9.16 5.89
CA LEU A 44 10.17 9.03 4.60
C LEU A 44 11.23 10.11 4.40
N TRP A 45 10.91 11.36 4.71
CA TRP A 45 11.87 12.45 4.64
C TRP A 45 13.07 12.20 5.56
N LYS A 46 12.83 11.73 6.79
CA LYS A 46 13.89 11.38 7.76
C LYS A 46 14.82 10.28 7.23
N VAL A 47 14.26 9.24 6.61
CA VAL A 47 15.05 8.17 5.97
C VAL A 47 15.93 8.74 4.85
N ARG A 48 15.38 9.58 3.97
CA ARG A 48 16.14 10.22 2.88
C ARG A 48 17.27 11.11 3.41
N HIS A 49 16.99 11.88 4.46
CA HIS A 49 17.98 12.73 5.11
C HIS A 49 19.13 11.92 5.73
N LEU A 50 18.81 10.83 6.44
CA LEU A 50 19.80 9.95 7.05
C LEU A 50 20.64 9.18 6.03
N HIS A 51 20.07 8.82 4.87
CA HIS A 51 20.83 8.28 3.74
C HIS A 51 21.90 9.26 3.25
N ARG A 52 21.54 10.53 3.06
CA ARG A 52 22.49 11.59 2.65
C ARG A 52 23.57 11.83 3.70
N ILE A 53 23.25 11.70 4.98
CA ILE A 53 24.25 11.78 6.06
C ILE A 53 25.21 10.59 5.98
N LEU A 54 24.69 9.37 5.85
CA LEU A 54 25.49 8.15 5.82
C LEU A 54 26.44 8.12 4.62
N SER A 55 25.98 8.52 3.42
CA SER A 55 26.81 8.53 2.21
C SER A 55 28.01 9.48 2.29
N ARG A 56 27.96 10.48 3.15
CA ARG A 56 29.05 11.44 3.40
C ARG A 56 30.02 10.99 4.50
N LYS A 57 29.78 9.84 5.15
CA LYS A 57 30.68 9.31 6.19
C LYS A 57 31.71 8.39 5.55
N GLN A 58 32.96 8.49 6.00
CA GLN A 58 34.01 7.56 5.64
C GLN A 58 33.58 6.13 6.01
N PHE A 59 33.55 5.24 5.01
CA PHE A 59 33.17 3.85 5.17
C PHE A 59 33.96 3.18 6.31
N LEU A 60 33.27 2.37 7.12
CA LEU A 60 33.81 1.68 8.32
C LEU A 60 34.35 2.57 9.46
N SER A 61 34.25 3.89 9.37
CA SER A 61 34.56 4.75 10.52
C SER A 61 33.54 4.57 11.66
N LYS A 62 33.95 4.87 12.90
CA LYS A 62 33.03 4.90 14.06
C LYS A 62 31.78 5.77 13.80
N ASN A 63 31.96 6.87 13.06
CA ASN A 63 30.85 7.77 12.70
C ASN A 63 29.93 7.19 11.62
N TRP A 64 30.47 6.39 10.69
CA TRP A 64 29.66 5.66 9.72
C TRP A 64 28.76 4.62 10.39
N PHE A 65 29.29 3.82 11.32
CA PHE A 65 28.47 2.87 12.09
C PHE A 65 27.37 3.56 12.90
N LYS A 66 27.68 4.69 13.57
CA LYS A 66 26.67 5.50 14.28
C LYS A 66 25.57 5.99 13.33
N ALA A 67 25.92 6.46 12.13
CA ALA A 67 24.94 6.91 11.13
C ALA A 67 24.11 5.74 10.59
N LYS A 68 24.72 4.57 10.36
CA LYS A 68 24.04 3.35 9.90
C LYS A 68 22.99 2.88 10.89
N ILE A 69 23.30 2.88 12.19
CA ILE A 69 22.34 2.54 13.26
C ILE A 69 21.16 3.52 13.26
N LYS A 70 21.41 4.83 13.14
CA LYS A 70 20.34 5.84 13.07
C LYS A 70 19.43 5.61 11.86
N LEU A 71 20.01 5.28 10.70
CA LEU A 71 19.25 4.95 9.49
C LEU A 71 18.40 3.69 9.69
N ALA A 72 18.95 2.63 10.28
CA ALA A 72 18.22 1.41 10.58
C ALA A 72 17.00 1.66 11.49
N LYS A 73 17.17 2.44 12.57
CA LYS A 73 16.06 2.84 13.46
C LYS A 73 14.98 3.65 12.74
N ALA A 74 15.37 4.51 11.80
CA ALA A 74 14.40 5.26 11.00
C ALA A 74 13.60 4.36 10.05
N TYR A 75 14.23 3.35 9.45
CA TYR A 75 13.55 2.34 8.64
C TYR A 75 12.58 1.50 9.47
N GLU A 76 12.97 1.08 10.67
CA GLU A 76 12.10 0.35 11.58
C GLU A 76 10.86 1.17 11.95
N HIS A 77 11.04 2.45 12.30
CA HIS A 77 9.94 3.35 12.60
C HIS A 77 9.00 3.53 11.40
N LEU A 78 9.53 3.73 10.19
CA LEU A 78 8.74 3.84 8.96
C LEU A 78 7.92 2.57 8.71
N LYS A 79 8.52 1.39 8.88
CA LYS A 79 7.86 0.09 8.74
C LYS A 79 6.72 -0.06 9.75
N ASN A 80 6.95 0.31 11.02
CA ASN A 80 5.94 0.21 12.06
C ASN A 80 4.74 1.13 11.80
N LEU A 81 4.99 2.38 11.39
CA LEU A 81 3.93 3.32 10.99
C LEU A 81 3.10 2.77 9.83
N ARG A 82 3.76 2.17 8.83
CA ARG A 82 3.08 1.59 7.66
C ARG A 82 2.22 0.39 8.04
N LYS A 83 2.78 -0.53 8.83
CA LYS A 83 2.07 -1.72 9.32
C LYS A 83 0.83 -1.32 10.12
N ASP A 84 0.96 -0.35 11.01
CA ASP A 84 -0.15 0.20 11.80
C ASP A 84 -1.24 0.81 10.90
N LEU A 85 -0.86 1.63 9.92
CA LEU A 85 -1.78 2.17 8.91
C LEU A 85 -2.54 1.06 8.18
N TYR A 86 -1.85 0.07 7.63
CA TYR A 86 -2.50 -0.99 6.85
C TYR A 86 -3.37 -1.91 7.70
N MET A 87 -2.96 -2.18 8.94
CA MET A 87 -3.78 -2.95 9.88
C MET A 87 -5.08 -2.23 10.23
N ARG A 88 -5.03 -0.90 10.44
CA ARG A 88 -6.22 -0.08 10.66
C ARG A 88 -7.13 -0.05 9.44
N LEU A 89 -6.58 0.13 8.24
CA LEU A 89 -7.33 0.09 7.00
C LEU A 89 -8.01 -1.27 6.79
N GLY A 90 -7.29 -2.37 6.95
CA GLY A 90 -7.87 -3.71 6.83
C GLY A 90 -8.98 -3.97 7.83
N LYS A 91 -8.85 -3.46 9.07
CA LYS A 91 -9.91 -3.54 10.08
C LYS A 91 -11.13 -2.69 9.70
N HIS A 92 -10.92 -1.51 9.13
CA HIS A 92 -11.99 -0.66 8.60
C HIS A 92 -12.74 -1.39 7.49
N PHE A 93 -12.02 -1.92 6.49
CA PHE A 93 -12.66 -2.62 5.38
C PHE A 93 -13.40 -3.88 5.80
N ALA A 94 -12.80 -4.72 6.65
CA ALA A 94 -13.45 -5.95 7.13
C ALA A 94 -14.76 -5.70 7.89
N ARG A 95 -14.91 -4.51 8.50
CA ARG A 95 -16.15 -4.11 9.19
C ARG A 95 -17.22 -3.59 8.24
N ASN A 96 -16.82 -2.93 7.16
CA ASN A 96 -17.73 -2.18 6.29
C ASN A 96 -18.03 -2.89 4.97
N TYR A 97 -17.26 -3.92 4.60
CA TYR A 97 -17.40 -4.63 3.33
C TYR A 97 -17.26 -6.14 3.52
N ASP A 98 -17.99 -6.90 2.70
CA ASP A 98 -17.87 -8.35 2.61
C ASP A 98 -16.81 -8.77 1.59
N VAL A 99 -16.69 -8.00 0.51
CA VAL A 99 -15.73 -8.26 -0.58
C VAL A 99 -15.03 -6.96 -0.97
N LEU A 100 -13.71 -7.00 -0.99
CA LEU A 100 -12.88 -5.98 -1.65
C LEU A 100 -12.38 -6.54 -2.98
N VAL A 101 -12.42 -5.72 -4.02
CA VAL A 101 -11.81 -6.02 -5.32
C VAL A 101 -10.62 -5.08 -5.50
N MET A 102 -9.45 -5.60 -5.85
CA MET A 102 -8.24 -4.80 -6.04
C MET A 102 -7.51 -5.25 -7.29
N GLU A 103 -6.98 -4.31 -8.08
CA GLU A 103 -6.13 -4.65 -9.22
C GLU A 103 -4.82 -5.33 -8.76
N ASP A 104 -4.38 -6.39 -9.44
CA ASP A 104 -3.08 -6.99 -9.17
C ASP A 104 -1.95 -6.18 -9.83
N ILE A 105 -1.68 -5.05 -9.19
CA ILE A 105 -0.63 -4.14 -9.61
C ILE A 105 0.73 -4.78 -9.37
N GLN A 106 1.35 -5.25 -10.44
CA GLN A 106 2.76 -5.63 -10.41
C GLN A 106 3.63 -4.39 -10.27
N VAL A 107 4.23 -4.20 -9.09
CA VAL A 107 5.12 -3.06 -8.76
C VAL A 107 6.19 -2.82 -9.84
N LYS A 108 6.71 -3.88 -10.48
CA LYS A 108 7.65 -3.76 -11.61
C LYS A 108 7.10 -2.93 -12.77
N LYS A 109 5.84 -3.17 -13.17
CA LYS A 109 5.18 -2.47 -14.28
C LYS A 109 4.94 -0.97 -13.98
N LEU A 110 4.75 -0.61 -12.70
CA LEU A 110 4.60 0.79 -12.30
C LEU A 110 5.95 1.54 -12.23
N VAL A 111 7.02 0.87 -11.79
CA VAL A 111 8.34 1.47 -11.59
C VAL A 111 9.00 1.85 -12.92
N ASP A 112 8.75 1.11 -14.00
CA ASP A 112 9.32 1.40 -15.31
C ASP A 112 8.70 2.62 -16.00
N LYS A 113 7.44 2.97 -15.68
CA LYS A 113 6.67 3.98 -16.41
C LYS A 113 6.57 5.36 -15.77
N SER A 114 7.04 5.54 -14.53
CA SER A 114 6.86 6.82 -13.82
C SER A 114 8.18 7.53 -13.50
N PRO A 115 8.32 8.84 -13.80
CA PRO A 115 9.40 9.66 -13.24
C PRO A 115 9.34 9.79 -11.70
N ARG A 116 8.29 9.23 -11.06
CA ARG A 116 8.10 9.17 -9.59
C ARG A 116 8.57 7.84 -8.98
N LYS A 117 9.59 7.18 -9.56
CA LYS A 117 10.17 5.90 -9.08
C LYS A 117 10.36 5.85 -7.56
N LEU A 118 10.80 6.95 -6.95
CA LEU A 118 11.06 7.02 -5.51
C LEU A 118 9.79 6.88 -4.64
N ARG A 119 8.61 7.29 -5.13
CA ARG A 119 7.36 7.27 -4.34
C ARG A 119 6.56 5.97 -4.50
N LEU A 120 6.86 5.15 -5.51
CA LEU A 120 6.22 3.84 -5.73
C LEU A 120 6.70 2.79 -4.73
N HIS A 121 8.00 2.79 -4.43
CA HIS A 121 8.56 1.95 -3.38
C HIS A 121 7.99 2.31 -2.00
N ASP A 122 7.61 3.58 -1.82
CA ASP A 122 7.06 4.09 -0.57
C ASP A 122 5.68 3.49 -0.24
N VAL A 123 4.88 3.04 -1.20
CA VAL A 123 3.54 2.47 -0.91
C VAL A 123 3.60 0.97 -0.64
N SER A 124 4.73 0.29 -0.88
CA SER A 124 4.92 -1.13 -0.58
C SER A 124 3.67 -1.98 -0.85
N PHE A 125 3.10 -1.88 -2.07
CA PHE A 125 1.79 -2.43 -2.45
C PHE A 125 1.58 -3.89 -2.04
N ARG A 126 2.64 -4.70 -2.10
CA ARG A 126 2.62 -6.09 -1.64
C ARG A 126 2.26 -6.20 -0.15
N GLU A 127 2.81 -5.34 0.69
CA GLU A 127 2.52 -5.28 2.13
C GLU A 127 1.09 -4.82 2.38
N LEU A 128 0.59 -3.82 1.63
CA LEU A 128 -0.82 -3.39 1.70
C LEU A 128 -1.75 -4.56 1.34
N LYS A 129 -1.57 -5.15 0.16
CA LYS A 129 -2.33 -6.29 -0.36
C LYS A 129 -2.37 -7.44 0.66
N ASN A 130 -1.20 -7.87 1.15
CA ASN A 130 -1.11 -8.94 2.13
C ASN A 130 -1.83 -8.60 3.44
N THR A 131 -1.70 -7.36 3.92
CA THR A 131 -2.34 -6.94 5.18
C THR A 131 -3.86 -6.86 5.03
N LEU A 132 -4.35 -6.33 3.92
CA LEU A 132 -5.79 -6.30 3.61
C LEU A 132 -6.34 -7.72 3.50
N LYS A 133 -5.68 -8.59 2.73
CA LYS A 133 -6.07 -10.00 2.60
C LYS A 133 -6.20 -10.67 3.95
N TYR A 134 -5.15 -10.57 4.77
CA TYR A 134 -5.12 -11.11 6.13
C TYR A 134 -6.29 -10.60 6.98
N GLN A 135 -6.54 -9.28 7.02
CA GLN A 135 -7.61 -8.71 7.85
C GLN A 135 -9.01 -9.08 7.35
N MET A 136 -9.21 -9.20 6.04
CA MET A 136 -10.47 -9.63 5.45
C MET A 136 -10.76 -11.10 5.78
N GLU A 137 -9.82 -12.00 5.47
CA GLU A 137 -9.96 -13.45 5.68
C GLU A 137 -10.14 -13.78 7.16
N LYS A 138 -9.39 -13.11 8.04
CA LYS A 138 -9.50 -13.21 9.50
C LYS A 138 -10.93 -13.01 10.01
N HIS A 139 -11.73 -12.19 9.33
CA HIS A 139 -13.10 -11.88 9.72
C HIS A 139 -14.17 -12.55 8.83
N GLY A 140 -13.78 -13.55 8.02
CA GLY A 140 -14.68 -14.26 7.12
C GLY A 140 -15.11 -13.44 5.90
N LYS A 141 -14.32 -12.45 5.51
CA LYS A 141 -14.52 -11.58 4.34
C LYS A 141 -13.51 -11.93 3.24
N ALA A 142 -13.69 -11.41 2.03
CA ALA A 142 -12.83 -11.72 0.89
C ALA A 142 -12.10 -10.51 0.31
N LEU A 143 -10.87 -10.72 -0.16
CA LEU A 143 -10.16 -9.82 -1.07
C LEU A 143 -9.93 -10.55 -2.40
N LEU A 144 -10.54 -10.05 -3.47
CA LEU A 144 -10.39 -10.56 -4.83
C LEU A 144 -9.38 -9.70 -5.60
N LEU A 145 -8.51 -10.36 -6.33
CA LEU A 145 -7.51 -9.72 -7.16
C LEU A 145 -7.91 -9.88 -8.61
N VAL A 146 -7.97 -8.77 -9.34
CA VAL A 146 -8.29 -8.78 -10.77
C VAL A 146 -7.04 -8.47 -11.58
N ASP A 147 -6.86 -9.21 -12.66
CA ASP A 147 -5.78 -8.91 -13.60
C ASP A 147 -6.02 -7.54 -14.25
N PRO A 148 -4.96 -6.74 -14.50
CA PRO A 148 -5.12 -5.38 -15.04
C PRO A 148 -5.42 -5.23 -16.54
N PRO A 149 -5.42 -6.25 -17.44
CA PRO A 149 -5.67 -5.94 -18.83
C PRO A 149 -7.12 -5.47 -18.90
N TYR A 150 -7.31 -4.27 -19.43
CA TYR A 150 -8.59 -3.61 -19.72
C TYR A 150 -9.20 -2.69 -18.64
N THR A 151 -8.84 -2.71 -17.36
CA THR A 151 -9.49 -1.81 -16.38
C THR A 151 -9.14 -0.33 -16.60
N SER A 152 -7.90 -0.01 -16.96
CA SER A 152 -7.45 1.37 -17.21
C SER A 152 -7.83 1.94 -18.59
N LYS A 153 -8.38 1.11 -19.49
CA LYS A 153 -8.88 1.52 -20.81
C LYS A 153 -10.40 1.55 -20.87
N THR A 154 -11.07 0.90 -19.92
CA THR A 154 -12.52 0.72 -19.95
C THR A 154 -13.19 1.77 -19.09
N CYS A 155 -14.07 2.57 -19.69
CA CYS A 155 -14.88 3.50 -18.94
C CYS A 155 -15.78 2.74 -17.95
N ALA A 156 -15.61 2.97 -16.65
CA ALA A 156 -16.42 2.34 -15.61
C ALA A 156 -17.93 2.64 -15.72
N LYS A 157 -18.31 3.70 -16.45
CA LYS A 157 -19.70 4.10 -16.67
C LYS A 157 -20.35 3.42 -17.87
N CYS A 158 -19.60 3.10 -18.93
CA CYS A 158 -20.19 2.66 -20.20
C CYS A 158 -19.49 1.48 -20.88
N GLY A 159 -18.46 0.90 -20.26
CA GLY A 159 -17.78 -0.28 -20.82
C GLY A 159 -16.93 -0.01 -22.07
N TYR A 160 -16.84 1.25 -22.52
CA TYR A 160 -16.05 1.62 -23.69
C TYR A 160 -14.55 1.45 -23.43
N VAL A 161 -13.89 0.59 -24.23
CA VAL A 161 -12.45 0.34 -24.17
C VAL A 161 -11.74 1.30 -25.13
N ARG A 162 -10.95 2.22 -24.58
CA ARG A 162 -10.04 3.08 -25.36
C ARG A 162 -8.84 2.27 -25.85
N GLU A 163 -8.96 1.72 -27.05
CA GLU A 163 -7.88 0.95 -27.69
C GLU A 163 -6.66 1.83 -27.99
N ASP A 164 -6.88 3.10 -28.31
CA ASP A 164 -5.93 4.15 -28.68
C ASP A 164 -5.01 4.64 -27.53
N LEU A 165 -5.36 4.32 -26.28
CA LEU A 165 -4.54 4.66 -25.11
C LEU A 165 -3.26 3.81 -25.12
N THR A 166 -2.20 4.36 -25.71
CA THR A 166 -0.85 3.85 -25.51
C THR A 166 -0.44 4.25 -24.09
N LEU A 167 -0.57 3.32 -23.14
CA LEU A 167 -0.02 3.50 -21.80
C LEU A 167 1.51 3.47 -21.91
N ARG A 168 2.12 4.63 -22.22
CA ARG A 168 3.57 4.82 -22.17
C ARG A 168 4.07 4.67 -20.75
#